data_AF-A0A5N5PDH6-F1
#
_entry.id   AF-A0A5N5PDH6-F1
#
_cell.length_a   1.000
_cell.length_b   1.000
_cell.length_c   1.000
_cell.angle_alpha   90.00
_cell.angle_beta   90.00
_cell.angle_gamma   90.00
#
_symmetry.space_group_name_H-M   'P 1'
#
loop_
_entity.id
_entity.type
_entity.pdbx_description
1 polymer ?
#
loop_
_entity_poly.entity_id
_entity_poly.type
_entity_poly.pdbx_seq_one_letter_code
_entity_poly.pdbx_strand_id
1 'polypeptide(L)'
;MASEQDPARTVQFTSVPSLFEEVDDEADEGRDSLTFTRVSPDDFTEIERERQKRRRKFRFRRYDIESQILTIAIPTALHESLHGELYTSYIYQLVRRGRGMSWKSKRATWYSVQGPSGRKGKEGDSVGGPRPERGR
;
A
#
# COMPACT_ATOMS: atom_id res chain seq x y z
N MET A 1 3.68 5.71 25.39
CA MET A 1 2.70 6.62 24.80
C MET A 1 2.15 5.95 23.55
N ALA A 2 0.98 5.31 23.65
CA ALA A 2 0.30 4.78 22.48
C ALA A 2 -0.20 5.99 21.69
N SER A 3 0.36 6.25 20.51
CA SER A 3 -0.15 7.28 19.61
C SER A 3 -1.59 6.91 19.26
N GLU A 4 -2.54 7.74 19.69
CA GLU A 4 -3.90 7.72 19.16
C GLU A 4 -3.77 7.81 17.64
N GLN A 5 -4.04 6.69 16.96
CA GLN A 5 -4.17 6.68 15.52
C GLN A 5 -5.38 7.54 15.20
N ASP A 6 -5.15 8.69 14.59
CA ASP A 6 -6.20 9.47 13.96
C ASP A 6 -7.00 8.48 13.09
N PRO A 7 -8.28 8.22 13.37
CA PRO A 7 -9.01 7.18 12.69
C PRO A 7 -9.10 7.58 11.22
N ALA A 8 -8.37 6.84 10.37
CA ALA A 8 -8.36 7.06 8.93
C ALA A 8 -9.78 7.34 8.44
N ARG A 9 -9.96 8.48 7.75
CA ARG A 9 -11.27 8.92 7.28
C ARG A 9 -11.94 7.75 6.56
N THR A 10 -13.20 7.50 6.91
CA THR A 10 -13.98 6.41 6.32
C THR A 10 -15.09 6.99 5.46
N VAL A 11 -15.11 6.63 4.19
CA VAL A 11 -16.04 7.13 3.18
C VAL A 11 -16.79 5.94 2.57
N GLN A 12 -18.03 6.17 2.16
CA GLN A 12 -18.78 5.15 1.42
C GLN A 12 -18.35 5.19 -0.06
N PHE A 13 -17.99 4.04 -0.62
CA PHE A 13 -17.74 3.93 -2.04
C PHE A 13 -19.03 4.20 -2.83
N THR A 14 -18.93 4.99 -3.89
CA THR A 14 -20.04 5.27 -4.81
C THR A 14 -19.67 4.94 -6.25
N SER A 15 -18.48 5.34 -6.68
CA SER A 15 -17.98 5.07 -8.03
C SER A 15 -16.46 5.12 -8.08
N VAL A 16 -15.89 4.49 -9.11
CA VAL A 16 -14.43 4.52 -9.33
C VAL A 16 -13.91 5.96 -9.47
N PRO A 17 -14.50 6.88 -10.27
CA PRO A 17 -14.05 8.26 -10.34
C PRO A 17 -14.02 8.97 -8.99
N SER A 18 -15.09 8.86 -8.20
CA SER A 18 -15.17 9.49 -6.87
C SER A 18 -14.09 9.00 -5.91
N LEU A 19 -13.70 7.72 -6.01
CA LEU A 19 -12.61 7.19 -5.19
C LEU A 19 -11.28 7.88 -5.51
N PHE A 20 -11.00 8.18 -6.79
CA PHE A 20 -9.77 8.87 -7.15
C PHE A 20 -9.77 10.32 -6.69
N GLU A 21 -10.92 11.01 -6.81
CA GLU A 21 -11.09 12.38 -6.32
C GLU A 21 -10.85 12.45 -4.81
N GLU A 22 -11.50 11.59 -4.02
CA GLU A 22 -11.30 11.55 -2.57
C GLU A 22 -9.85 11.21 -2.18
N VAL A 23 -9.16 10.37 -2.95
CA VAL A 23 -7.74 10.09 -2.71
C VAL A 23 -6.85 11.31 -3.01
N ASP A 24 -7.19 12.10 -4.04
CA ASP A 24 -6.47 13.34 -4.36
C ASP A 24 -6.73 14.40 -3.27
N ASP A 25 -7.98 14.59 -2.85
CA ASP A 25 -8.36 15.54 -1.79
C ASP A 25 -7.64 15.22 -0.46
N GLU A 26 -7.63 13.94 -0.05
CA GLU A 26 -6.91 13.51 1.15
C GLU A 26 -5.39 13.70 1.05
N ALA A 27 -4.82 13.52 -0.16
CA ALA A 27 -3.41 13.76 -0.39
C ALA A 27 -3.06 15.25 -0.24
N ASP A 28 -3.93 16.13 -0.73
CA ASP A 28 -3.77 17.59 -0.63
C ASP A 28 -3.93 18.09 0.82
N GLU A 29 -4.76 17.42 1.61
CA GLU A 29 -4.85 17.63 3.07
C GLU A 29 -3.67 17.04 3.85
N GLY A 30 -2.77 16.31 3.18
CA GLY A 30 -1.58 15.70 3.79
C GLY A 30 -1.87 14.43 4.58
N ARG A 31 -3.03 13.80 4.39
CA ARG A 31 -3.36 12.52 5.03
C ARG A 31 -2.74 11.35 4.27
N ASP A 32 -2.32 10.33 5.02
CA ASP A 32 -1.57 9.19 4.47
C ASP A 32 -2.44 7.94 4.27
N SER A 33 -3.73 8.00 4.60
CA SER A 33 -4.63 6.87 4.48
C SER A 33 -6.11 7.25 4.38
N LEU A 34 -6.85 6.44 3.62
CA LEU A 34 -8.29 6.60 3.39
C LEU A 34 -8.95 5.22 3.35
N THR A 35 -10.10 5.08 4.00
CA THR A 35 -10.86 3.82 4.02
C THR A 35 -12.19 3.98 3.30
N PHE A 36 -12.47 3.04 2.39
CA PHE A 36 -13.73 2.92 1.68
C PHE A 36 -14.53 1.72 2.19
N THR A 37 -15.83 1.91 2.36
CA THR A 37 -16.81 0.85 2.66
C THR A 37 -17.68 0.54 1.46
N ARG A 38 -18.31 -0.64 1.43
CA ARG A 38 -19.17 -1.12 0.34
C ARG A 38 -18.45 -1.27 -1.01
N VAL A 39 -17.17 -1.65 -0.96
CA VAL A 39 -16.40 -2.00 -2.16
C VAL A 39 -16.59 -3.48 -2.46
N SER A 40 -17.43 -3.80 -3.45
CA SER A 40 -17.63 -5.18 -3.88
C SER A 40 -16.37 -5.75 -4.56
N PRO A 41 -16.29 -7.08 -4.77
CA PRO A 41 -15.15 -7.68 -5.47
C PRO A 41 -14.99 -7.17 -6.91
N ASP A 42 -16.11 -6.89 -7.58
CA ASP A 42 -16.12 -6.36 -8.95
C ASP A 42 -15.64 -4.90 -8.96
N ASP A 43 -16.11 -4.09 -8.00
CA ASP A 43 -15.61 -2.72 -7.80
C ASP A 43 -14.11 -2.71 -7.54
N PHE A 44 -13.62 -3.59 -6.64
CA PHE A 44 -12.19 -3.70 -6.35
C PHE A 44 -11.38 -4.03 -7.60
N THR A 45 -11.88 -4.96 -8.43
CA THR A 45 -11.23 -5.33 -9.69
C THR A 45 -11.20 -4.15 -10.67
N GLU A 46 -12.29 -3.37 -10.74
CA GLU A 46 -12.35 -2.17 -11.58
C GLU A 46 -11.41 -1.06 -11.08
N ILE A 47 -11.37 -0.83 -9.76
CA ILE A 47 -10.45 0.12 -9.12
C ILE A 47 -9.00 -0.26 -9.40
N GLU A 48 -8.64 -1.54 -9.30
CA GLU A 48 -7.29 -2.02 -9.62
C GLU A 48 -6.93 -1.73 -11.08
N ARG A 49 -7.84 -2.04 -12.01
CA ARG A 49 -7.67 -1.79 -13.45
C ARG A 49 -7.50 -0.31 -13.76
N GLU A 50 -8.35 0.54 -13.20
CA GLU A 50 -8.28 2.00 -13.40
C GLU A 50 -7.04 2.61 -12.74
N ARG A 51 -6.62 2.12 -11.56
CA ARG A 51 -5.37 2.55 -10.91
C ARG A 51 -4.16 2.30 -11.80
N GLN A 52 -4.08 1.11 -12.40
CA GLN A 52 -3.02 0.73 -13.34
C GLN A 52 -3.05 1.59 -14.60
N LYS A 53 -4.22 1.76 -15.20
CA LYS A 53 -4.41 2.58 -16.41
C LYS A 53 -4.00 4.03 -16.19
N ARG A 54 -4.38 4.62 -15.05
CA ARG A 54 -4.03 5.99 -14.65
C ARG A 54 -2.61 6.12 -14.09
N ARG A 55 -1.86 5.01 -13.97
CA ARG A 55 -0.50 4.95 -13.40
C ARG A 55 -0.40 5.61 -12.02
N ARG A 56 -1.44 5.46 -11.20
CA ARG A 56 -1.56 6.09 -9.88
C ARG A 56 -0.71 5.33 -8.86
N LYS A 57 -0.13 6.08 -7.91
CA LYS A 57 0.89 5.58 -6.98
C LYS A 57 0.38 5.16 -5.60
N PHE A 58 -0.88 5.44 -5.27
CA PHE A 58 -1.45 5.00 -4.00
C PHE A 58 -1.52 3.48 -3.94
N ARG A 59 -1.49 2.95 -2.71
CA ARG A 59 -1.31 1.52 -2.45
C ARG A 59 -2.53 0.95 -1.75
N PHE A 60 -2.90 -0.28 -2.08
CA PHE A 60 -3.98 -0.98 -1.39
C PHE A 60 -3.42 -1.59 -0.09
N ARG A 61 -3.61 -0.93 1.04
CA ARG A 61 -3.08 -1.40 2.33
C ARG A 61 -3.79 -2.67 2.81
N ARG A 62 -5.11 -2.73 2.61
CA ARG A 62 -5.95 -3.89 2.96
C ARG A 62 -7.20 -3.88 2.10
N TYR A 63 -7.57 -5.03 1.55
CA TYR A 63 -8.92 -5.29 1.09
C TYR A 63 -9.50 -6.48 1.85
N ASP A 64 -10.68 -6.30 2.41
CA ASP A 64 -11.44 -7.32 3.13
C ASP A 64 -12.77 -7.56 2.41
N ILE A 65 -12.87 -8.73 1.77
CA ILE A 65 -13.97 -9.09 0.89
C ILE A 65 -15.28 -9.29 1.65
N GLU A 66 -15.23 -9.83 2.87
CA GLU A 66 -16.41 -10.15 3.67
C GLU A 66 -17.07 -8.87 4.19
N SER A 67 -16.26 -7.92 4.67
CA SER A 67 -16.75 -6.63 5.14
C SER A 67 -16.88 -5.57 4.04
N GLN A 68 -16.43 -5.87 2.81
CA GLN A 68 -16.36 -4.93 1.68
C GLN A 68 -15.63 -3.63 2.04
N ILE A 69 -14.50 -3.75 2.75
CA ILE A 69 -13.69 -2.63 3.21
C ILE A 69 -12.38 -2.60 2.43
N LEU A 70 -12.07 -1.44 1.84
CA LEU A 70 -10.81 -1.16 1.17
C LEU A 70 -10.10 -0.02 1.91
N THR A 71 -8.93 -0.29 2.48
CA THR A 71 -8.03 0.73 3.01
C THR A 71 -6.93 1.02 2.01
N ILE A 72 -6.78 2.30 1.65
CA ILE A 72 -5.76 2.83 0.76
C ILE A 72 -4.71 3.57 1.59
N ALA A 73 -3.44 3.35 1.27
CA ALA A 73 -2.34 4.19 1.73
C ALA A 73 -2.00 5.21 0.64
N ILE A 74 -1.95 6.48 1.03
CA ILE A 74 -1.71 7.64 0.18
C ILE A 74 -0.26 8.07 0.37
N PRO A 75 0.60 7.99 -0.66
CA PRO A 75 2.00 8.34 -0.55
C PRO A 75 2.16 9.87 -0.52
N THR A 76 2.13 10.43 0.69
CA THR A 76 2.49 11.84 0.91
C THR A 76 4.01 12.01 0.88
N ALA A 77 4.48 13.26 0.71
CA ALA A 77 5.91 13.56 0.74
C ALA A 77 6.56 13.16 2.08
N LEU A 78 5.82 13.32 3.18
CA LEU A 78 6.24 12.87 4.51
C LEU A 78 6.30 11.34 4.58
N HIS A 79 5.27 10.66 4.09
CA HIS A 79 5.19 9.19 4.05
C HIS A 79 6.37 8.59 3.24
N GLU A 80 6.63 9.11 2.05
CA GLU A 80 7.73 8.62 1.21
C GLU A 80 9.12 8.99 1.78
N SER A 81 9.28 10.17 2.41
CA SER A 81 10.52 10.55 3.09
C SER A 81 10.84 9.60 4.25
N LEU A 82 9.86 9.32 5.12
CA LEU A 82 10.02 8.41 6.24
C LEU A 82 10.35 6.99 5.78
N HIS A 83 9.72 6.54 4.71
CA HIS A 83 10.06 5.26 4.08
C HIS A 83 11.48 5.24 3.50
N GLY A 84 11.92 6.34 2.89
CA GLY A 84 13.28 6.50 2.39
C GLY A 84 14.33 6.42 3.51
N GLU A 85 14.08 7.08 4.63
CA GLU A 85 14.97 7.05 5.80
C GLU A 85 15.07 5.64 6.42
N LEU A 86 13.93 4.98 6.63
CA LEU A 86 13.89 3.61 7.16
C LEU A 86 14.63 2.63 6.24
N TYR A 87 14.39 2.70 4.93
CA TYR A 87 15.07 1.87 3.95
C TYR A 87 16.58 2.12 3.97
N THR A 88 16.99 3.38 3.99
CA THR A 88 18.40 3.79 4.01
C THR A 88 19.12 3.29 5.26
N SER A 89 18.50 3.44 6.43
CA SER A 89 19.03 2.93 7.71
C SER A 89 19.28 1.42 7.67
N TYR A 90 18.32 0.64 7.13
CA TYR A 90 18.47 -0.80 6.99
C TYR A 90 19.57 -1.20 5.99
N ILE A 91 19.63 -0.53 4.83
CA ILE A 91 20.66 -0.81 3.82
C ILE A 91 22.06 -0.53 4.36
N TYR A 92 22.25 0.58 5.09
CA TYR A 92 23.56 0.87 5.69
C TYR A 92 24.03 -0.23 6.65
N GLN A 93 23.12 -0.78 7.46
CA GLN A 93 23.46 -1.91 8.34
C GLN A 93 23.83 -3.18 7.55
N LEU A 94 23.13 -3.46 6.45
CA LEU A 94 23.45 -4.60 5.57
C LEU A 94 24.80 -4.42 4.87
N VAL A 95 25.09 -3.21 4.38
CA VAL A 95 26.38 -2.88 3.74
C VAL A 95 27.52 -3.03 4.74
N ARG A 96 27.38 -2.52 5.98
CA ARG A 96 28.38 -2.69 7.05
C ARG A 96 28.67 -4.15 7.39
N ARG A 97 27.74 -5.07 7.09
CA ARG A 97 27.91 -6.52 7.27
C ARG A 97 28.32 -7.26 5.98
N GLY A 98 28.77 -6.54 4.96
CA GLY A 98 29.20 -7.11 3.67
C GLY A 98 28.07 -7.69 2.81
N ARG A 99 26.81 -7.39 3.13
CA ARG A 99 25.61 -7.99 2.50
C ARG A 99 24.86 -7.05 1.56
N GLY A 100 25.43 -5.89 1.22
CA GLY A 100 24.76 -4.87 0.41
C GLY A 100 24.24 -5.36 -0.95
N MET A 101 24.96 -6.26 -1.61
CA MET A 101 24.56 -6.83 -2.92
C MET A 101 23.52 -7.95 -2.81
N SER A 102 23.30 -8.49 -1.61
CA SER A 102 22.42 -9.64 -1.37
C SER A 102 20.95 -9.24 -1.13
N TRP A 103 20.64 -7.95 -1.07
CA TRP A 103 19.31 -7.43 -0.78
C TRP A 103 18.75 -6.63 -1.97
N LYS A 104 17.50 -6.86 -2.35
CA LYS A 104 16.80 -6.12 -3.41
C LYS A 104 15.56 -5.46 -2.83
N SER A 105 15.35 -4.18 -3.17
CA SER A 105 14.09 -3.50 -2.89
C SER A 105 12.93 -4.19 -3.63
N LYS A 106 11.89 -4.55 -2.90
CA LYS A 106 10.64 -5.15 -3.39
C LYS A 106 9.48 -4.13 -3.44
N ARG A 107 9.62 -2.95 -2.82
CA ARG A 107 8.71 -1.79 -2.92
C ARG A 107 7.23 -2.22 -2.84
N ALA A 108 6.37 -1.64 -3.68
CA ALA A 108 4.94 -1.88 -3.77
C ALA A 108 4.59 -3.26 -4.40
N THR A 109 5.13 -4.34 -3.85
CA THR A 109 4.75 -5.70 -4.28
C THR A 109 3.38 -6.04 -3.69
N TRP A 110 2.45 -6.48 -4.53
CA TRP A 110 1.17 -7.03 -4.09
C TRP A 110 1.34 -8.46 -3.57
N TYR A 111 0.86 -8.71 -2.36
CA TYR A 111 0.81 -10.02 -1.75
C TYR A 111 -0.65 -10.45 -1.67
N SER A 112 -1.06 -11.35 -2.58
CA SER A 112 -2.33 -12.03 -2.47
C SER A 112 -2.17 -13.28 -1.62
N VAL A 113 -3.03 -13.42 -0.60
CA VAL A 113 -3.20 -14.68 0.14
C VAL A 113 -4.60 -15.18 -0.18
N GLN A 114 -4.69 -16.33 -0.83
CA GLN A 114 -5.92 -17.11 -0.87
C GLN A 114 -6.06 -17.83 0.47
N GLY A 115 -6.98 -17.37 1.32
CA GLY A 115 -7.34 -18.02 2.57
C GLY A 115 -8.75 -18.61 2.52
N PRO A 116 -9.15 -19.41 3.53
CA PRO A 116 -10.50 -19.98 3.63
C PRO A 116 -11.62 -18.94 3.60
N SER A 117 -11.33 -17.70 4.00
CA SER A 117 -12.23 -16.55 4.09
C SER A 117 -12.15 -15.61 2.86
N GLY A 118 -11.80 -16.13 1.68
CA GLY A 118 -11.69 -15.35 0.43
C GLY A 118 -10.32 -14.68 0.18
N ARG A 119 -10.26 -13.83 -0.86
CA ARG A 119 -9.03 -13.10 -1.27
C ARG A 119 -8.72 -12.01 -0.25
N LYS A 120 -7.61 -12.18 0.49
CA LYS A 120 -7.01 -11.12 1.32
C LYS A 120 -5.74 -10.63 0.63
N GLY A 121 -5.67 -9.33 0.36
CA GLY A 121 -4.55 -8.71 -0.34
C GLY A 121 -3.93 -7.60 0.49
N LYS A 122 -2.60 -7.51 0.45
CA LYS A 122 -1.84 -6.38 1.00
C LYS A 122 -0.75 -5.97 0.04
N GLU A 123 -0.59 -4.68 -0.18
CA GLU A 123 0.58 -4.12 -0.85
C GLU A 123 1.65 -3.85 0.21
N GLY A 124 2.88 -4.31 -0.04
CA GLY A 124 3.99 -4.06 0.87
C GLY A 124 4.44 -2.60 0.80
N ASP A 125 4.65 -1.98 1.96
CA ASP A 125 5.31 -0.68 2.04
C ASP A 125 6.81 -0.85 2.24
N SER A 126 7.59 -0.34 1.29
CA SER A 126 9.05 -0.20 1.40
C SER A 126 9.78 -1.49 1.78
N VAL A 127 9.24 -2.63 1.32
CA VAL A 127 9.84 -3.94 1.56
C VAL A 127 11.08 -4.15 0.71
N GLY A 128 12.02 -4.92 1.24
CA GLY A 128 13.12 -5.51 0.50
C GLY A 128 13.24 -6.98 0.88
N GLY A 129 14.04 -7.74 0.13
CA GLY A 129 14.30 -9.12 0.50
C GLY A 129 15.58 -9.65 -0.13
N PRO A 130 16.00 -10.84 0.28
CA PRO A 130 17.20 -11.46 -0.26
C PRO A 130 17.06 -11.66 -1.78
N ARG A 131 18.16 -11.42 -2.49
CA ARG A 131 18.33 -11.87 -3.87
C ARG A 131 18.59 -13.38 -3.81
N PRO A 132 17.77 -14.23 -4.45
CA PRO A 132 18.08 -15.65 -4.55
C PRO A 132 19.40 -15.83 -5.32
N GLU A 133 20.31 -16.66 -4.80
CA GLU A 133 21.61 -16.95 -5.43
C GLU A 133 21.49 -17.68 -6.76
N ARG A 134 20.36 -18.35 -6.99
CA ARG A 134 20.02 -18.98 -8.26
C ARG A 134 19.10 -18.01 -9.00
N GLY A 135 19.62 -17.43 -10.08
CA GLY A 135 18.80 -16.70 -11.04
C GLY A 135 17.64 -17.56 -11.50
N ARG A 136 16.50 -16.92 -11.78
CA ARG A 136 15.47 -17.56 -12.60
C ARG A 136 16.02 -17.86 -13.98
#